data_AF-A0AA85JZ12-F1
#
_entry.id   AF-A0AA85JZ12-F1
#
_cell.length_a   1.000
_cell.length_b   1.000
_cell.length_c   1.000
_cell.angle_alpha   90.00
_cell.angle_beta   90.00
_cell.angle_gamma   90.00
#
_symmetry.space_group_name_H-M   'P 1'
#
loop_
_entity.id
_entity.type
_entity.pdbx_description
1 polymer ?
#
loop_
_entity_poly.entity_id
_entity_poly.type
_entity_poly.pdbx_seq_one_letter_code
_entity_poly.pdbx_strand_id
1 'polypeptide(L)'
;MPTSTEFLSKSKREECWKSRDAYWECVTSLSSENPQPDEKLIKQRCGSQRKAYEASCPQTWISLFDKKKDFELFKAKKFEERLKQGKEKECFFKEGVNKYWKIHFKVIFFC
;
A
#
# COMPACT_ATOMS: atom_id res chain seq x y z
N MET A 1 -19.61 29.55 1.27
CA MET A 1 -18.36 29.43 0.50
C MET A 1 -17.26 28.98 1.46
N PRO A 2 -16.68 27.77 1.35
CA PRO A 2 -15.58 27.40 2.23
C PRO A 2 -14.27 27.93 1.62
N THR A 3 -13.68 28.88 2.33
CA THR A 3 -12.48 29.62 1.95
C THR A 3 -11.25 28.73 2.00
N SER A 4 -10.45 28.89 0.95
CA SER A 4 -9.12 28.34 0.75
C SER A 4 -8.20 28.61 1.95
N THR A 5 -7.75 27.53 2.58
CA THR A 5 -6.44 27.43 3.22
C THR A 5 -6.10 28.52 4.25
N GLU A 6 -7.00 28.80 5.18
CA GLU A 6 -6.61 29.47 6.42
C GLU A 6 -5.67 28.53 7.18
N PHE A 7 -4.51 29.05 7.60
CA PHE A 7 -3.56 28.34 8.46
C PHE A 7 -4.31 27.82 9.69
N LEU A 8 -4.75 26.55 9.64
CA LEU A 8 -5.30 25.85 10.80
C LEU A 8 -4.33 26.05 11.96
N SER A 9 -4.84 26.62 13.05
CA SER A 9 -4.10 26.70 14.30
C SER A 9 -3.57 25.31 14.66
N LYS A 10 -2.40 25.23 15.29
CA LYS A 10 -1.75 23.95 15.63
C LYS A 10 -2.72 22.97 16.27
N SER A 11 -3.57 23.46 17.18
CA SER A 11 -4.61 22.68 17.86
C SER A 11 -5.65 22.07 16.90
N LYS A 12 -6.18 22.83 15.93
CA LYS A 12 -7.15 22.29 14.96
C LYS A 12 -6.53 21.27 14.02
N ARG A 13 -5.22 21.42 13.73
CA ARG A 13 -4.47 20.45 12.93
C ARG A 13 -4.32 19.12 13.66
N GLU A 14 -4.00 19.17 14.96
CA GLU A 14 -3.90 17.97 15.80
C GLU A 14 -5.24 17.26 15.90
N GLU A 15 -6.34 18.00 16.06
CA GLU A 15 -7.69 17.43 16.08
C GLU A 15 -8.05 16.77 14.74
N CYS A 16 -7.74 17.43 13.62
CA CYS A 16 -7.89 16.86 12.28
C CYS A 16 -7.07 15.56 12.11
N TRP A 17 -5.84 15.50 12.63
CA TRP A 17 -5.02 14.29 12.58
C TRP A 17 -5.57 13.16 13.46
N LYS A 18 -6.14 13.48 14.63
CA LYS A 18 -6.79 12.48 15.50
C LYS A 18 -8.02 11.88 14.81
N SER A 19 -8.89 12.71 14.24
CA SER A 19 -10.07 12.23 13.49
C SER A 19 -9.69 11.42 12.25
N ARG A 20 -8.62 11.84 11.56
CA ARG A 20 -8.06 11.10 10.42
C ARG A 20 -7.64 9.69 10.83
N ASP A 21 -6.80 9.58 11.85
CA ASP A 21 -6.25 8.29 12.26
C ASP A 21 -7.37 7.35 12.73
N ALA A 22 -8.36 7.85 13.47
CA ALA A 22 -9.53 7.07 13.88
C ALA A 22 -10.33 6.49 12.69
N TYR A 23 -10.48 7.25 11.60
CA TYR A 23 -11.14 6.76 10.38
C TYR A 23 -10.31 5.66 9.69
N TRP A 24 -9.00 5.86 9.53
CA TRP A 24 -8.14 4.87 8.87
C TRP A 24 -7.89 3.62 9.71
N GLU A 25 -7.90 3.75 11.04
CA GLU A 25 -7.85 2.61 11.95
C GLU A 25 -9.07 1.70 11.72
N CYS A 26 -10.28 2.29 11.64
CA CYS A 26 -11.50 1.56 11.31
C CYS A 26 -11.43 0.89 9.93
N VAL A 27 -10.90 1.57 8.91
CA VAL A 27 -10.75 0.98 7.57
C VAL A 27 -9.74 -0.18 7.58
N THR A 28 -8.66 -0.04 8.36
CA THR A 28 -7.61 -1.06 8.48
C THR A 28 -8.12 -2.28 9.24
N SER A 29 -8.88 -2.11 10.32
CA SER A 29 -9.50 -3.21 11.05
C SER A 29 -10.47 -3.99 10.16
N LEU A 30 -11.30 -3.30 9.38
CA LEU A 30 -12.19 -3.94 8.40
C LEU A 30 -11.43 -4.70 7.33
N SER A 31 -10.33 -4.15 6.83
CA SER A 31 -9.49 -4.80 5.82
C SER A 31 -8.76 -6.04 6.36
N SER A 32 -8.52 -6.09 7.67
CA SER A 32 -7.97 -7.27 8.35
C SER A 32 -9.01 -8.38 8.51
N GLU A 33 -10.27 -8.03 8.75
CA GLU A 33 -11.38 -8.99 8.86
C GLU A 33 -11.85 -9.48 7.48
N ASN A 34 -11.86 -8.59 6.50
CA ASN A 34 -12.33 -8.85 5.14
C ASN A 34 -11.25 -8.40 4.15
N PRO A 35 -10.62 -9.31 3.38
CA PRO A 35 -9.53 -8.98 2.45
C PRO A 35 -9.94 -8.04 1.31
N GLN A 36 -11.25 -7.91 1.06
CA GLN A 36 -11.81 -7.08 0.00
C GLN A 36 -13.11 -6.42 0.52
N PRO A 37 -13.00 -5.42 1.39
CA PRO A 37 -14.17 -4.79 1.98
C PRO A 37 -14.89 -3.94 0.93
N ASP A 38 -16.18 -4.18 0.73
CA ASP A 38 -17.02 -3.35 -0.12
C ASP A 38 -17.06 -1.90 0.39
N GLU A 39 -17.08 -0.93 -0.54
CA GLU A 39 -17.17 0.49 -0.20
C GLU A 39 -18.42 0.81 0.64
N LYS A 40 -19.52 0.07 0.42
CA LYS A 40 -20.75 0.17 1.21
C LYS A 40 -20.53 -0.25 2.66
N LEU A 41 -19.78 -1.34 2.89
CA LEU A 41 -19.49 -1.84 4.23
C LEU A 41 -18.59 -0.86 5.00
N ILE A 42 -17.59 -0.29 4.33
CA ILE A 42 -16.72 0.74 4.91
C ILE A 42 -17.53 1.98 5.30
N LYS A 43 -18.45 2.45 4.43
CA LYS A 43 -19.33 3.57 4.76
C LYS A 43 -20.30 3.26 5.90
N GLN A 44 -20.78 2.02 6.00
CA GLN A 44 -21.70 1.62 7.06
C GLN A 44 -21.00 1.52 8.42
N ARG A 45 -19.79 0.96 8.46
CA ARG A 45 -19.03 0.71 9.68
C ARG A 45 -18.20 1.91 10.14
N CYS A 46 -17.56 2.61 9.21
CA CYS A 46 -16.68 3.76 9.48
C CYS A 46 -17.31 5.11 9.11
N GLY A 47 -18.63 5.14 8.80
CA GLY A 47 -19.32 6.35 8.36
C GLY A 47 -19.41 7.44 9.43
N SER A 48 -19.47 7.07 10.72
CA SER A 48 -19.48 8.05 11.82
C SER A 48 -18.12 8.75 11.94
N GLN A 49 -17.02 8.01 11.84
CA GLN A 49 -15.66 8.57 11.84
C GLN A 49 -15.43 9.42 10.59
N ARG A 50 -15.95 9.01 9.42
CA ARG A 50 -15.89 9.81 8.19
C ARG A 50 -16.56 11.18 8.36
N LYS A 51 -17.74 11.23 8.99
CA LYS A 51 -18.44 12.50 9.28
C LYS A 51 -17.66 13.38 10.26
N ALA A 52 -17.09 12.79 11.31
CA ALA A 52 -16.23 13.52 12.25
C ALA A 52 -14.98 14.09 11.57
N TYR A 53 -14.40 13.32 10.64
CA TYR A 53 -13.25 13.73 9.84
C TYR A 53 -13.59 14.89 8.90
N GLU A 54 -14.74 14.84 8.22
CA GLU A 54 -15.24 15.94 7.38
C GLU A 54 -15.60 17.22 8.15
N ALA A 55 -16.03 17.09 9.40
CA ALA A 55 -16.35 18.23 10.26
C ALA A 55 -15.10 18.90 10.87
N SER A 56 -14.06 18.12 11.18
CA SER A 56 -12.83 18.61 11.82
C SER A 56 -11.76 19.07 10.84
N CYS A 57 -11.73 18.51 9.63
CA CYS A 57 -10.72 18.82 8.61
C CYS A 57 -11.28 19.66 7.45
N PRO A 58 -10.48 20.57 6.87
CA PRO A 58 -10.82 21.21 5.61
C PRO A 58 -10.90 20.19 4.47
N GLN A 59 -11.85 20.39 3.56
CA GLN A 59 -12.07 19.50 2.41
C GLN A 59 -10.81 19.33 1.53
N THR A 60 -10.01 20.39 1.37
CA THR A 60 -8.72 20.33 0.65
C THR A 60 -7.77 19.31 1.29
N TRP A 61 -7.71 19.24 2.62
CA TRP A 61 -6.84 18.31 3.33
C TRP A 61 -7.32 16.87 3.16
N ILE A 62 -8.63 16.64 3.27
CA ILE A 62 -9.23 15.31 3.10
C ILE A 62 -8.90 14.75 1.71
N SER A 63 -9.11 15.55 0.66
CA SER A 63 -8.80 15.11 -0.71
C SER A 63 -7.31 14.83 -0.94
N LEU A 64 -6.41 15.57 -0.29
CA LEU A 64 -4.97 15.30 -0.34
C LEU A 64 -4.60 14.01 0.39
N PHE A 65 -5.21 13.76 1.56
CA PHE A 65 -4.96 12.55 2.33
C PHE A 65 -5.48 11.29 1.64
N ASP A 66 -6.67 11.36 1.05
CA ASP A 66 -7.25 10.24 0.27
C ASP A 66 -6.33 9.90 -0.91
N LYS A 67 -5.92 10.90 -1.72
CA LYS A 67 -4.94 10.72 -2.81
C LYS A 67 -3.62 10.13 -2.33
N LYS A 68 -3.11 10.59 -1.19
CA LYS A 68 -1.86 10.07 -0.62
C LYS A 68 -2.01 8.59 -0.25
N LYS A 69 -3.12 8.19 0.35
CA LYS A 69 -3.38 6.79 0.73
C LYS A 69 -3.50 5.88 -0.48
N ASP A 70 -4.19 6.31 -1.53
CA ASP A 70 -4.26 5.56 -2.80
C ASP A 70 -2.87 5.39 -3.42
N PHE A 71 -2.05 6.44 -3.40
CA PHE A 71 -0.69 6.38 -3.91
C PHE A 71 0.20 5.42 -3.11
N GLU A 72 0.13 5.46 -1.78
CA GLU A 72 0.88 4.54 -0.92
C GLU A 72 0.44 3.08 -1.14
N LEU A 73 -0.88 2.83 -1.28
CA LEU A 73 -1.40 1.51 -1.59
C LEU A 73 -0.92 1.01 -2.96
N PHE A 74 -0.96 1.88 -3.97
CA PHE A 74 -0.45 1.56 -5.31
C PHE A 74 1.05 1.25 -5.27
N LYS A 75 1.84 2.05 -4.56
CA LYS A 75 3.28 1.83 -4.39
C LYS A 75 3.58 0.52 -3.68
N ALA A 76 2.82 0.19 -2.63
CA ALA A 76 2.94 -1.08 -1.92
C ALA A 76 2.68 -2.27 -2.84
N LYS A 77 1.57 -2.24 -3.61
CA LYS A 77 1.24 -3.29 -4.59
C LYS A 77 2.32 -3.42 -5.68
N LYS A 78 2.79 -2.31 -6.24
CA LYS A 78 3.86 -2.30 -7.26
C LYS A 78 5.17 -2.85 -6.71
N PHE A 79 5.51 -2.54 -5.47
CA PHE A 79 6.69 -3.08 -4.81
C PHE A 79 6.56 -4.59 -4.60
N GLU A 80 5.41 -5.06 -4.13
CA GLU A 80 5.12 -6.48 -3.97
C GLU A 80 5.19 -7.24 -5.31
N GLU A 81 4.64 -6.66 -6.39
CA GLU A 81 4.76 -7.19 -7.76
C GLU A 81 6.23 -7.33 -8.19
N ARG A 82 7.07 -6.30 -7.94
CA ARG A 82 8.50 -6.36 -8.26
C ARG A 82 9.24 -7.43 -7.45
N LEU A 83 8.90 -7.61 -6.18
CA LEU A 83 9.45 -8.69 -5.36
C LEU A 83 9.05 -10.07 -5.87
N LYS A 84 7.79 -10.25 -6.29
CA LYS A 84 7.31 -11.51 -6.90
C LYS A 84 8.02 -11.79 -8.21
N GLN A 85 8.16 -10.79 -9.09
CA GLN A 85 8.93 -10.93 -10.32
C GLN A 85 10.39 -11.28 -10.06
N GLY A 86 11.04 -10.68 -9.05
CA GLY A 86 12.41 -11.02 -8.65
C GLY A 86 12.55 -12.49 -8.24
N LYS A 87 11.62 -13.01 -7.43
CA LYS A 87 11.59 -14.42 -7.03
C LYS A 87 11.30 -15.37 -8.20
N GLU A 88 10.49 -14.95 -9.16
CA GLU A 88 10.20 -15.74 -10.36
C GLU A 88 11.43 -15.89 -11.27
N LYS A 89 12.25 -14.83 -11.43
CA LYS A 89 13.52 -14.93 -12.17
C LYS A 89 14.57 -15.74 -11.41
N GLU A 90 14.49 -15.77 -10.08
CA GLU A 90 15.35 -16.59 -9.24
C GLU A 90 14.98 -18.08 -9.28
N CYS A 91 13.69 -18.42 -9.51
CA CYS A 91 13.26 -19.77 -9.84
C CYS A 91 13.56 -20.20 -11.29
N PHE A 92 13.69 -19.26 -12.24
CA PHE A 92 14.01 -19.59 -13.65
C PHE A 92 15.51 -19.87 -13.90
N PHE A 93 16.42 -19.51 -12.98
CA PHE A 93 17.87 -19.76 -13.15
C PHE A 93 18.36 -21.13 -12.63
N LYS A 94 17.50 -21.95 -12.02
CA LYS A 94 17.87 -23.32 -11.57
C LYS A 94 17.65 -24.42 -12.62
N GLU A 95 17.56 -24.07 -13.89
CA GLU A 95 17.76 -25.01 -15.01
C GLU A 95 18.81 -24.43 -15.98
N GLY A 96 20.09 -24.42 -15.59
CA GLY A 96 21.07 -23.87 -16.54
C GLY A 96 22.54 -23.72 -16.17
N VAL A 97 23.05 -24.27 -15.09
CA VAL A 97 24.51 -24.27 -14.84
C VAL A 97 25.01 -25.65 -14.38
N ASN A 98 25.14 -26.55 -15.35
CA ASN A 98 26.03 -27.71 -15.22
C ASN A 98 26.77 -27.99 -16.53
N LYS A 99 27.63 -27.05 -16.94
CA LYS A 99 28.65 -27.28 -17.97
C LYS A 99 29.85 -26.35 -17.76
N TYR A 100 30.57 -26.42 -16.64
CA TYR A 100 31.97 -25.92 -16.52
C TYR A 100 32.52 -26.31 -15.14
N TRP A 101 32.58 -27.60 -14.83
CA TRP A 101 33.53 -28.21 -13.88
C TRP A 101 33.37 -29.74 -13.94
N LYS A 102 33.58 -30.31 -15.13
CA LYS A 102 33.87 -31.73 -15.26
C LYS A 102 35.19 -31.90 -16.03
N ILE A 103 36.24 -32.05 -15.22
CA ILE A 103 37.27 -33.06 -15.40
C ILE A 103 38.21 -32.81 -16.59
N HIS A 104 39.28 -32.06 -16.33
CA HIS A 104 40.56 -32.35 -16.96
C HIS A 104 41.22 -33.52 -16.21
N PHE A 105 40.65 -34.71 -16.41
CA PHE A 105 41.37 -35.98 -16.28
C PHE A 105 40.85 -36.90 -17.39
N LYS A 106 41.41 -36.66 -18.57
CA LYS A 106 41.74 -37.61 -19.65
C LYS A 106 40.86 -38.88 -19.67
N VAL A 107 40.04 -39.03 -20.71
CA VAL A 107 40.02 -40.18 -21.65
C VAL A 107 38.95 -39.90 -22.70
N ILE A 108 39.41 -39.68 -23.93
CA ILE A 108 38.81 -40.07 -25.22
C ILE A 108 37.27 -39.94 -25.34
N PHE A 109 36.80 -39.00 -26.16
CA PHE A 109 35.76 -39.36 -27.14
C PHE A 109 35.87 -38.53 -28.41
N PHE A 110 35.88 -39.27 -29.50
CA PHE A 110 36.06 -38.88 -30.89
C PHE A 110 34.74 -38.33 -31.45
N CYS A 111 34.89 -37.33 -32.32
CA CYS A 111 33.97 -36.77 -33.34
C CYS A 111 32.49 -36.56 -32.96
#